data_AF-A0A923ZW80-F1
#
_entry.id   AF-A0A923ZW80-F1
#
_cell.length_a   1.000
_cell.length_b   1.000
_cell.length_c   1.000
_cell.angle_alpha   90.00
_cell.angle_beta   90.00
_cell.angle_gamma   90.00
#
_symmetry.space_group_name_H-M   'P 1'
#
loop_
_entity.id
_entity.type
_entity.pdbx_description
1 polymer ?
#
loop_
_entity_poly.entity_id
_entity_poly.type
_entity_poly.pdbx_seq_one_letter_code
_entity_poly.pdbx_strand_id
1 'polypeptide(L)'
;MADFKVSEATQEGKTWKAVGINPETGKRMTIQGGQEGVEVGKKNPKSDKSFDARHDATGMTPKKYVNKLRWDDKAEMGSSVEIPDKLFKKKSK
;
A
#
# COMPACT_ATOMS: atom_id res chain seq x y z
N MET A 1 -14.27 1.57 -5.99
CA MET A 1 -13.07 1.65 -5.15
C MET A 1 -13.25 0.69 -4.00
N ALA A 2 -12.19 0.02 -3.58
CA ALA A 2 -12.25 -0.96 -2.53
C ALA A 2 -11.68 -0.38 -1.24
N ASP A 3 -12.43 -0.54 -0.16
CA ASP A 3 -12.10 -0.01 1.17
C ASP A 3 -11.21 -1.00 1.92
N PHE A 4 -10.05 -0.53 2.39
CA PHE A 4 -9.08 -1.34 3.11
C PHE A 4 -8.69 -0.65 4.41
N LYS A 5 -8.89 -1.35 5.53
CA LYS A 5 -8.50 -0.84 6.84
C LYS A 5 -7.02 -1.07 7.09
N VAL A 6 -6.28 0.01 7.30
CA VAL A 6 -4.84 -0.01 7.59
C VAL A 6 -4.64 -0.20 9.09
N SER A 7 -3.74 -1.12 9.44
CA SER A 7 -3.36 -1.43 10.81
C SER A 7 -1.91 -1.92 10.85
N GLU A 8 -1.40 -2.18 12.04
CA GLU A 8 -0.05 -2.73 12.22
C GLU A 8 0.10 -4.09 11.53
N ALA A 9 1.26 -4.29 10.91
CA ALA A 9 1.58 -5.55 10.25
C ALA A 9 1.59 -6.72 11.25
N THR A 10 1.25 -7.91 10.75
CA THR A 10 1.41 -9.17 11.51
C THR A 10 2.57 -10.00 10.99
N GLN A 11 3.14 -9.65 9.85
CA GLN A 11 4.29 -10.33 9.26
C GLN A 11 5.58 -9.63 9.72
N GLU A 12 6.54 -10.44 10.12
CA GLU A 12 7.86 -9.97 10.55
C GLU A 12 8.55 -9.12 9.47
N GLY A 13 9.18 -8.03 9.89
CA GLY A 13 9.88 -7.08 9.01
C GLY A 13 8.95 -6.21 8.14
N LYS A 14 7.63 -6.23 8.36
CA LYS A 14 6.65 -5.31 7.75
C LYS A 14 6.14 -4.33 8.79
N THR A 15 5.76 -3.13 8.33
CA THR A 15 5.31 -2.08 9.25
C THR A 15 3.80 -1.90 9.23
N TRP A 16 3.13 -2.22 8.12
CA TRP A 16 1.69 -2.09 7.99
C TRP A 16 1.02 -3.28 7.29
N LYS A 17 -0.26 -3.48 7.60
CA LYS A 17 -1.19 -4.30 6.84
C LYS A 17 -2.44 -3.50 6.49
N ALA A 18 -3.04 -3.81 5.36
CA ALA A 18 -4.33 -3.30 4.92
C ALA A 18 -5.24 -4.50 4.66
N VAL A 19 -6.40 -4.55 5.30
CA VAL A 19 -7.36 -5.66 5.17
C VAL A 19 -8.66 -5.14 4.57
N GLY A 20 -9.13 -5.81 3.53
CA GLY A 20 -10.35 -5.42 2.80
C GLY A 20 -10.86 -6.56 1.94
N ILE A 21 -11.86 -6.26 1.10
CA ILE A 21 -12.39 -7.20 0.12
C ILE A 21 -11.76 -6.88 -1.24
N ASN A 22 -11.18 -7.87 -1.90
CA ASN A 22 -10.70 -7.70 -3.26
C ASN A 22 -11.91 -7.57 -4.21
N PRO A 23 -12.09 -6.44 -4.91
CA PRO A 23 -13.25 -6.20 -5.76
C PRO A 23 -13.30 -7.11 -7.00
N GLU A 24 -12.16 -7.68 -7.42
CA GLU A 24 -12.08 -8.61 -8.55
C GLU A 24 -12.56 -10.02 -8.16
N THR A 25 -12.30 -10.45 -6.92
CA THR A 25 -12.55 -11.85 -6.50
C THR A 25 -13.66 -11.98 -5.47
N GLY A 26 -14.13 -10.88 -4.87
CA GLY A 26 -15.09 -10.86 -3.77
C GLY A 26 -14.55 -11.45 -2.45
N LYS A 27 -13.26 -11.81 -2.38
CA LYS A 27 -12.66 -12.48 -1.23
C LYS A 27 -11.93 -11.50 -0.33
N ARG A 28 -11.91 -11.81 0.98
CA ARG A 28 -11.09 -11.09 1.95
C ARG A 28 -9.61 -11.20 1.57
N MET A 29 -8.94 -10.07 1.53
CA MET A 29 -7.54 -9.95 1.17
C MET A 29 -6.79 -9.14 2.22
N THR A 30 -5.56 -9.56 2.50
CA THR A 30 -4.62 -8.84 3.35
C THR A 30 -3.44 -8.41 2.50
N ILE A 31 -3.13 -7.12 2.52
CA ILE A 31 -2.00 -6.53 1.82
C ILE A 31 -1.02 -6.05 2.89
N GLN A 32 0.25 -6.44 2.80
CA GLN A 32 1.27 -6.02 3.77
C GLN A 32 2.45 -5.35 3.09
N GLY A 33 3.00 -4.34 3.73
CA GLY A 33 4.07 -3.53 3.17
C GLY A 33 4.86 -2.74 4.20
N GLY A 34 5.74 -1.90 3.67
CA GLY A 34 6.81 -1.28 4.44
C GLY A 34 7.93 -2.25 4.77
N GLN A 35 9.03 -1.68 5.25
CA GLN A 35 10.16 -2.41 5.79
C GLN A 35 10.47 -1.80 7.14
N GLU A 36 10.68 -2.64 8.14
CA GLU A 36 11.08 -2.19 9.47
C GLU A 36 12.41 -1.42 9.40
N GLY A 37 12.54 -0.35 10.19
CA GLY A 37 13.69 0.55 10.15
C GLY A 37 13.76 1.51 8.96
N VAL A 38 12.80 1.44 8.01
CA VAL A 38 12.70 2.41 6.91
C VAL A 38 11.69 3.48 7.27
N GLU A 39 12.18 4.71 7.46
CA GLU A 39 11.34 5.88 7.63
C GLU A 39 10.53 6.15 6.36
N VAL A 40 9.26 6.51 6.53
CA VAL A 40 8.30 6.86 5.47
C VAL A 40 7.63 8.18 5.81
N GLY A 41 6.96 8.81 4.84
CA GLY A 41 6.24 10.06 5.10
C GLY A 41 7.17 11.25 5.29
N LYS A 42 6.68 12.25 6.03
CA LYS A 42 7.43 13.44 6.45
C LYS A 42 8.72 13.13 7.24
N LYS A 43 8.84 11.91 7.79
CA LYS A 43 10.05 11.46 8.48
C LYS A 43 11.18 11.08 7.52
N ASN A 44 10.89 10.84 6.25
CA ASN A 44 11.92 10.53 5.27
C ASN A 44 12.18 11.73 4.33
N PRO A 45 13.29 12.47 4.49
CA PRO A 45 13.61 13.64 3.67
C PRO A 45 13.89 13.30 2.18
N LYS A 46 13.93 12.01 1.81
CA LYS A 46 14.13 11.51 0.44
C LYS A 46 12.89 10.77 -0.10
N SER A 47 11.72 10.98 0.51
CA SER A 47 10.48 10.26 0.18
C SER A 47 10.14 10.24 -1.30
N ASP A 48 10.20 11.40 -1.93
CA ASP A 48 9.64 11.57 -3.26
C ASP A 48 10.52 10.93 -4.33
N LYS A 49 11.85 11.11 -4.23
CA LYS A 49 12.80 10.57 -5.21
C LYS A 49 12.98 9.06 -5.13
N SER A 50 12.86 8.48 -3.93
CA SER A 50 13.15 7.06 -3.70
C SER A 50 11.98 6.15 -4.06
N PHE A 51 10.75 6.66 -3.89
CA PHE A 51 9.54 5.90 -4.13
C PHE A 51 9.24 5.78 -5.63
N ASP A 52 9.19 6.90 -6.35
CA ASP A 52 8.86 6.89 -7.78
C ASP A 52 9.91 6.09 -8.58
N ALA A 53 11.21 6.23 -8.28
CA ALA A 53 12.27 5.44 -8.93
C ALA A 53 12.10 3.91 -8.81
N ARG A 54 11.50 3.42 -7.71
CA ARG A 54 11.29 1.99 -7.47
C ARG A 54 9.91 1.50 -7.91
N HIS A 55 8.93 2.39 -8.00
CA HIS A 55 7.53 2.01 -8.19
C HIS A 55 6.96 2.31 -9.57
N ASP A 56 7.48 3.31 -10.29
CA ASP A 56 7.01 3.73 -11.62
C ASP A 56 7.36 2.67 -12.70
N ALA A 57 8.50 2.00 -12.57
CA ALA A 57 9.04 1.07 -13.57
C ALA A 57 8.23 -0.23 -13.81
N THR A 58 7.27 -0.59 -12.95
CA THR A 58 6.59 -1.92 -13.02
C THR A 58 5.07 -1.87 -12.91
N GLY A 59 4.45 -0.69 -13.07
CA GLY A 59 3.01 -0.50 -12.96
C GLY A 59 2.51 -0.50 -11.51
N MET A 60 1.39 0.19 -11.28
CA MET A 60 0.81 0.39 -9.95
C MET A 60 -0.02 -0.83 -9.54
N THR A 61 0.26 -1.39 -8.36
CA THR A 61 -0.51 -2.48 -7.73
C THR A 61 -1.16 -1.99 -6.44
N PRO A 62 -2.14 -2.70 -5.86
CA PRO A 62 -2.81 -2.28 -4.63
C PRO A 62 -1.82 -2.03 -3.50
N LYS A 63 -0.82 -2.91 -3.36
CA LYS A 63 0.27 -2.76 -2.39
C LYS A 63 1.09 -1.49 -2.60
N LYS A 64 1.51 -1.22 -3.84
CA LYS A 64 2.28 -0.02 -4.15
C LYS A 64 1.48 1.24 -3.87
N TYR A 65 0.19 1.23 -4.19
CA TYR A 65 -0.70 2.35 -3.96
C TYR A 65 -0.82 2.69 -2.48
N VAL A 66 -1.09 1.71 -1.61
CA VAL A 66 -1.14 1.95 -0.15
C VAL A 66 0.23 2.39 0.38
N ASN A 67 1.32 1.84 -0.15
CA ASN A 67 2.66 2.29 0.21
C ASN A 67 2.83 3.77 -0.17
N LYS A 68 2.45 4.18 -1.39
CA LYS A 68 2.50 5.59 -1.83
C LYS A 68 1.70 6.49 -0.90
N LEU A 69 0.47 6.10 -0.55
CA LEU A 69 -0.35 6.87 0.38
C LEU A 69 0.31 7.00 1.77
N ARG A 70 0.96 5.94 2.27
CA ARG A 70 1.73 6.00 3.52
C ARG A 70 2.93 6.96 3.41
N TRP A 71 3.60 6.96 2.26
CA TRP A 71 4.70 7.87 1.96
C TRP A 71 4.25 9.32 1.78
N ASP A 72 3.04 9.55 1.31
CA ASP A 72 2.44 10.88 1.15
C ASP A 72 1.74 11.36 2.45
N ASP A 73 1.84 10.61 3.55
CA ASP A 73 1.16 10.91 4.82
C ASP A 73 -0.39 10.93 4.71
N LYS A 74 -0.94 10.16 3.75
CA LYS A 74 -2.37 10.04 3.42
C LYS A 74 -3.01 8.73 3.86
N ALA A 75 -2.24 7.83 4.46
CA ALA A 75 -2.69 6.53 4.95
C ALA A 75 -2.11 6.25 6.33
N GLU A 76 -2.77 6.80 7.34
CA GLU A 76 -2.41 6.64 8.74
C GLU A 76 -2.78 5.26 9.28
N MET A 77 -2.15 4.87 10.39
CA MET A 77 -2.53 3.62 11.06
C MET A 77 -3.92 3.76 11.69
N GLY A 78 -4.76 2.74 11.54
CA GLY A 78 -6.13 2.75 12.04
C GLY A 78 -7.15 3.37 11.08
N SER A 79 -6.70 4.05 10.02
CA SER A 79 -7.57 4.63 9.01
C SER A 79 -7.98 3.62 7.94
N SER A 80 -8.99 3.99 7.16
CA SER A 80 -9.36 3.30 5.92
C SER A 80 -8.72 3.99 4.73
N VAL A 81 -8.33 3.21 3.72
CA VAL A 81 -7.84 3.71 2.43
C VAL A 81 -8.66 3.15 1.30
N GLU A 82 -8.99 4.02 0.34
CA GLU A 82 -9.72 3.64 -0.86
C GLU A 82 -8.74 3.30 -1.97
N ILE A 83 -8.70 2.02 -2.36
CA ILE A 83 -7.84 1.54 -3.43
C ILE A 83 -8.66 1.45 -4.73
N PRO A 84 -8.23 2.08 -5.84
CA PRO A 84 -8.94 1.96 -7.11
C PRO A 84 -9.02 0.50 -7.60
N ASP A 85 -10.21 0.03 -7.95
CA ASP A 85 -10.48 -1.38 -8.33
C ASP A 85 -9.65 -1.83 -9.52
N LYS A 86 -9.33 -0.90 -10.42
CA LYS A 86 -8.46 -1.12 -11.59
C LYS A 86 -7.07 -1.63 -11.22
N LEU A 87 -6.59 -1.37 -10.01
CA LEU A 87 -5.28 -1.84 -9.54
C LEU A 87 -5.28 -3.32 -9.18
N PHE A 88 -6.46 -3.91 -8.91
CA PHE A 88 -6.58 -5.33 -8.58
C PHE A 88 -6.58 -6.20 -9.83
N LYS A 89 -7.03 -5.66 -10.98
CA LYS A 89 -7.06 -6.37 -12.25
C LYS A 89 -5.66 -6.88 -12.59
N LYS A 90 -5.52 -8.20 -12.74
CA LYS A 90 -4.31 -8.77 -13.35
C LYS A 90 -4.16 -8.15 -14.74
N LYS A 91 -2.99 -7.56 -15.03
CA LYS A 91 -2.61 -7.33 -16.42
C LYS A 91 -2.48 -8.71 -17.05
N SER A 92 -3.45 -9.11 -17.88
CA SER A 92 -3.30 -10.29 -18.73
C SER A 92 -1.97 -10.15 -19.46
N LYS A 93 -1.10 -11.11 -19.23
CA LYS A 93 0.19 -11.22 -19.90
C LYS A 93 -0.02 -12.00 -21.19
#